data_AF-A0A3B8QK56-F1
#
_entry.id   AF-A0A3B8QK56-F1
#
_cell.length_a   1.000
_cell.length_b   1.000
_cell.length_c   1.000
_cell.angle_alpha   90.00
_cell.angle_beta   90.00
_cell.angle_gamma   90.00
#
_symmetry.space_group_name_H-M   'P 1'
#
loop_
_entity.id
_entity.type
_entity.pdbx_description
1 polymer ?
#
loop_
_entity_poly.entity_id
_entity_poly.type
_entity_poly.pdbx_seq_one_letter_code
_entity_poly.pdbx_strand_id
1 'polypeptide(L)'
;MNKINSLDFLLEKRFSCRAFLPEKVSKKIIEKIVSSAQKVPSWCNAQPWKLLITAGAKTDHFRNALFDAASNFQPAPDLEWPTNYSGVYGERRRTCGYQLYDAVGIKKGDRTASLAQMMENYRLFGAPHVAIVTSPSELGTYGAMDTGGFVTAFCLAAQAYGIASIPQAAIAAQAPFVRTFFKISDDQNILCA
;
A
#
# COMPACT_ATOMS: atom_id res chain seq x y z
N MET A 1 -13.97 3.95 -26.54
CA MET A 1 -12.55 3.68 -26.27
C MET A 1 -12.30 2.20 -26.52
N ASN A 2 -11.28 1.80 -27.30
CA ASN A 2 -11.00 0.38 -27.52
C ASN A 2 -10.34 -0.25 -26.26
N LYS A 3 -10.07 -1.56 -26.27
CA LYS A 3 -9.53 -2.26 -25.09
C LYS A 3 -8.18 -1.71 -24.63
N ILE A 4 -7.25 -1.47 -25.56
CA ILE A 4 -5.91 -0.96 -25.23
C ILE A 4 -5.98 0.47 -24.69
N ASN A 5 -6.75 1.36 -25.33
CA ASN A 5 -6.92 2.73 -24.86
C ASN A 5 -7.58 2.78 -23.47
N SER A 6 -8.44 1.82 -23.14
CA SER A 6 -9.06 1.75 -21.80
C SER A 6 -8.05 1.33 -20.74
N LEU A 7 -7.14 0.42 -21.07
CA LEU A 7 -6.04 0.00 -20.20
C LEU A 7 -5.05 1.16 -20.00
N ASP A 8 -4.61 1.80 -21.07
CA ASP A 8 -3.68 2.93 -21.02
C ASP A 8 -4.27 4.08 -20.19
N PHE A 9 -5.55 4.40 -20.39
CA PHE A 9 -6.25 5.38 -19.57
C PHE A 9 -6.19 5.04 -18.07
N LEU A 10 -6.41 3.79 -17.67
CA LEU A 10 -6.33 3.40 -16.27
C LEU A 10 -4.91 3.48 -15.70
N LEU A 11 -3.90 3.08 -16.48
CA LEU A 11 -2.49 3.16 -16.10
C LEU A 11 -2.05 4.61 -15.89
N GLU A 12 -2.46 5.52 -16.77
CA GLU A 12 -2.17 6.95 -16.70
C GLU A 12 -2.92 7.63 -15.55
N LYS A 13 -4.20 7.29 -15.34
CA LYS A 13 -5.04 7.95 -14.35
C LYS A 13 -4.82 7.45 -12.92
N ARG A 14 -4.33 6.22 -12.74
CA ARG A 14 -3.98 5.73 -11.41
C ARG A 14 -2.77 6.52 -10.88
N PHE A 15 -2.89 7.09 -9.69
CA PHE A 15 -1.81 7.77 -8.96
C PHE A 15 -1.84 7.36 -7.48
N SER A 16 -0.75 7.63 -6.76
CA SER A 16 -0.69 7.40 -5.31
C SER A 16 -1.39 8.55 -4.58
N CYS A 17 -2.65 8.35 -4.24
CA CYS A 17 -3.43 9.36 -3.52
C CYS A 17 -2.97 9.44 -2.05
N ARG A 18 -2.79 10.66 -1.54
CA ARG A 18 -2.24 10.95 -0.21
C ARG A 18 -3.13 11.90 0.61
N ALA A 19 -4.39 11.99 0.25
CA ALA A 19 -5.42 12.68 1.02
C ALA A 19 -6.78 12.11 0.61
N PHE A 20 -7.45 11.42 1.53
CA PHE A 20 -8.71 10.74 1.26
C PHE A 20 -9.87 11.41 1.98
N LEU A 21 -11.04 11.39 1.33
CA LEU A 21 -12.31 11.74 1.97
C LEU A 21 -12.75 10.60 2.92
N PRO A 22 -13.57 10.90 3.96
CA PRO A 22 -14.06 9.89 4.90
C PRO A 22 -15.15 8.96 4.33
N GLU A 23 -15.53 9.14 3.05
CA GLU A 23 -16.60 8.38 2.41
C GLU A 23 -16.21 6.91 2.22
N LYS A 24 -16.98 6.01 2.84
CA LYS A 24 -16.71 4.57 2.77
C LYS A 24 -17.08 4.00 1.42
N VAL A 25 -16.22 3.14 0.90
CA VAL A 25 -16.52 2.29 -0.24
C VAL A 25 -17.45 1.16 0.21
N SER A 26 -18.53 0.91 -0.54
CA SER A 26 -19.43 -0.20 -0.22
C SER A 26 -18.72 -1.55 -0.34
N LYS A 27 -19.07 -2.50 0.55
CA LYS A 27 -18.52 -3.86 0.55
C LYS A 27 -18.61 -4.53 -0.83
N LYS A 28 -19.75 -4.36 -1.52
CA LYS A 28 -20.00 -4.91 -2.87
C LYS A 28 -18.98 -4.40 -3.90
N ILE A 29 -18.56 -3.13 -3.81
CA ILE A 29 -17.55 -2.58 -4.71
C ILE A 29 -16.16 -3.12 -4.35
N ILE A 30 -15.83 -3.22 -3.07
CA ILE A 30 -14.57 -3.83 -2.62
C ILE A 30 -14.45 -5.28 -3.13
N GLU A 31 -15.51 -6.09 -3.01
CA GLU A 31 -15.54 -7.46 -3.52
C GLU A 31 -15.34 -7.52 -5.04
N LYS A 32 -15.92 -6.57 -5.80
CA LYS A 32 -15.71 -6.47 -7.26
C LYS A 32 -14.29 -6.07 -7.64
N ILE A 33 -13.64 -5.22 -6.84
CA ILE A 33 -12.23 -4.85 -7.02
C ILE A 33 -11.36 -6.10 -6.83
N VAL A 34 -11.54 -6.81 -5.72
CA VAL A 34 -10.79 -8.04 -5.41
C VAL A 34 -11.03 -9.12 -6.48
N SER A 35 -12.28 -9.33 -6.90
CA SER A 35 -12.64 -10.30 -7.95
C SER A 35 -12.04 -9.97 -9.32
N SER A 36 -11.81 -8.68 -9.61
CA SER A 36 -11.09 -8.27 -10.82
C SER A 36 -9.58 -8.50 -10.66
N ALA A 37 -9.02 -8.14 -9.51
CA ALA A 37 -7.59 -8.22 -9.23
C ALA A 37 -7.06 -9.66 -9.20
N GLN A 38 -7.84 -10.62 -8.68
CA GLN A 38 -7.42 -12.03 -8.58
C GLN A 38 -7.23 -12.74 -9.94
N LYS A 39 -7.56 -12.08 -11.06
CA LYS A 39 -7.40 -12.64 -12.42
C LYS A 39 -5.99 -12.50 -12.96
N VAL A 40 -5.09 -11.86 -12.22
CA VAL A 40 -3.67 -11.79 -12.60
C VAL A 40 -3.04 -13.19 -12.61
N PRO A 41 -2.05 -13.44 -13.48
CA PRO A 41 -1.32 -14.70 -13.45
C PRO A 41 -0.47 -14.79 -12.17
N SER A 42 -0.19 -16.02 -11.76
CA SER A 42 0.79 -16.38 -10.73
C SER A 42 1.49 -17.66 -11.14
N TRP A 43 2.69 -17.90 -10.62
CA TRP A 43 3.42 -19.13 -10.90
C TRP A 43 2.61 -20.33 -10.44
N CYS A 44 2.46 -21.33 -11.34
CA CYS A 44 1.59 -22.50 -11.12
C CYS A 44 0.13 -22.14 -10.77
N ASN A 45 -0.33 -20.93 -11.08
CA ASN A 45 -1.62 -20.39 -10.65
C ASN A 45 -1.85 -20.46 -9.12
N ALA A 46 -0.77 -20.34 -8.33
CA ALA A 46 -0.77 -20.50 -6.88
C ALA A 46 -1.59 -19.43 -6.15
N GLN A 47 -1.78 -18.24 -6.75
CA GLN A 47 -2.58 -17.13 -6.22
C GLN A 47 -2.24 -16.80 -4.75
N PRO A 48 -0.97 -16.46 -4.44
CA PRO A 48 -0.47 -16.45 -3.06
C PRO A 48 -0.99 -15.31 -2.18
N TRP A 49 -1.66 -14.31 -2.77
CA TRP A 49 -2.13 -13.13 -2.05
C TRP A 49 -3.27 -13.45 -1.08
N LYS A 50 -3.17 -12.92 0.15
CA LYS A 50 -4.28 -12.81 1.08
C LYS A 50 -4.52 -11.34 1.42
N LEU A 51 -5.79 -11.01 1.67
CA LEU A 51 -6.22 -9.65 2.00
C LEU A 51 -6.96 -9.64 3.34
N LEU A 52 -6.58 -8.69 4.19
CA LEU A 52 -7.38 -8.25 5.33
C LEU A 52 -7.79 -6.80 5.09
N ILE A 53 -9.10 -6.56 4.95
CA ILE A 53 -9.64 -5.23 4.65
C ILE A 53 -10.44 -4.72 5.84
N THR A 54 -10.08 -3.54 6.34
CA THR A 54 -10.82 -2.85 7.39
C THR A 54 -11.81 -1.83 6.83
N ALA A 55 -12.78 -1.43 7.64
CA ALA A 55 -13.71 -0.36 7.30
C ALA A 55 -14.16 0.41 8.55
N GLY A 56 -14.35 1.73 8.41
CA GLY A 56 -14.94 2.59 9.44
C GLY A 56 -14.21 2.50 10.79
N ALA A 57 -14.96 2.26 11.88
CA ALA A 57 -14.39 2.25 13.22
C ALA A 57 -13.21 1.28 13.40
N LYS A 58 -13.16 0.17 12.65
CA LYS A 58 -12.00 -0.74 12.66
C LYS A 58 -10.76 -0.11 12.00
N THR A 59 -10.95 0.66 10.94
CA THR A 59 -9.88 1.42 10.29
C THR A 59 -9.38 2.53 11.20
N ASP A 60 -10.28 3.25 11.87
CA ASP A 60 -9.91 4.32 12.81
C ASP A 60 -9.15 3.76 14.01
N HIS A 61 -9.62 2.64 14.57
CA HIS A 61 -8.94 1.96 15.67
C HIS A 61 -7.53 1.49 15.27
N PHE A 62 -7.41 0.84 14.12
CA PHE A 62 -6.11 0.41 13.59
C PHE A 62 -5.17 1.58 13.33
N ARG A 63 -5.65 2.65 12.69
CA ARG A 63 -4.86 3.83 12.37
C ARG A 63 -4.29 4.50 13.62
N ASN A 64 -5.11 4.68 14.66
CA ASN A 64 -4.67 5.31 15.90
C ASN A 64 -3.57 4.46 16.56
N ALA A 65 -3.80 3.14 16.68
CA ALA A 65 -2.83 2.23 17.26
C ALA A 65 -1.54 2.13 16.41
N LEU A 66 -1.65 2.16 15.08
CA LEU A 66 -0.51 2.13 14.16
C LEU A 66 0.32 3.41 14.28
N PHE A 67 -0.32 4.57 14.39
CA PHE A 67 0.37 5.84 14.58
C PHE A 67 1.20 5.83 15.87
N ASP A 68 0.59 5.40 16.98
CA ASP A 68 1.29 5.29 18.27
C ASP A 68 2.43 4.27 18.21
N ALA A 69 2.23 3.13 17.54
CA ALA A 69 3.26 2.13 17.36
C ALA A 69 4.45 2.68 16.54
N ALA A 70 4.19 3.32 15.40
CA ALA A 70 5.22 3.86 14.54
C ALA A 70 6.02 5.00 15.19
N SER A 71 5.45 5.70 16.17
CA SER A 71 6.18 6.70 16.97
C SER A 71 7.14 6.09 17.99
N ASN A 72 6.91 4.85 18.43
CA ASN A 72 7.64 4.22 19.53
C ASN A 72 8.54 3.05 19.09
N PHE A 73 8.24 2.40 17.96
CA PHE A 73 8.93 1.22 17.49
C PHE A 73 9.74 1.48 16.23
N GLN A 74 10.88 0.80 16.13
CA GLN A 74 11.71 0.83 14.93
C GLN A 74 11.09 -0.04 13.83
N PRO A 75 11.23 0.35 12.56
CA PRO A 75 10.85 -0.48 11.42
C PRO A 75 11.47 -1.89 11.46
N ALA A 76 10.62 -2.90 11.29
CA ALA A 76 10.98 -4.30 11.20
C ALA A 76 10.08 -5.00 10.16
N PRO A 77 10.28 -4.79 8.85
CA PRO A 77 9.50 -5.47 7.82
C PRO A 77 9.82 -6.97 7.74
N ASP A 78 8.89 -7.77 7.21
CA ASP A 78 9.14 -9.18 6.90
C ASP A 78 10.02 -9.37 5.65
N LEU A 79 9.98 -8.41 4.72
CA LEU A 79 10.87 -8.38 3.57
C LEU A 79 12.08 -7.48 3.86
N GLU A 80 13.28 -7.96 3.51
CA GLU A 80 14.49 -7.17 3.65
C GLU A 80 14.41 -5.83 2.92
N TRP A 81 14.91 -4.78 3.58
CA TRP A 81 15.01 -3.47 2.94
C TRP A 81 16.02 -3.51 1.78
N PRO A 82 15.81 -2.70 0.74
CA PRO A 82 16.82 -2.48 -0.28
C PRO A 82 18.12 -1.99 0.37
N THR A 83 19.23 -2.66 0.06
CA THR A 83 20.55 -2.33 0.61
C THR A 83 21.03 -0.95 0.17
N ASN A 84 20.70 -0.53 -1.06
CA ASN A 84 20.98 0.80 -1.60
C ASN A 84 20.09 1.14 -2.81
N TYR A 85 19.99 2.43 -3.16
CA TYR A 85 19.46 2.93 -4.43
C TYR A 85 20.55 3.70 -5.17
N SER A 86 21.41 3.00 -5.90
CA SER A 86 22.52 3.59 -6.65
C SER A 86 22.09 4.15 -8.02
N GLY A 87 22.87 5.11 -8.55
CA GLY A 87 22.68 5.68 -9.88
C GLY A 87 21.25 6.19 -10.13
N VAL A 88 20.68 5.77 -11.26
CA VAL A 88 19.34 6.18 -11.72
C VAL A 88 18.23 5.91 -10.70
N TYR A 89 18.37 4.89 -9.85
CA TYR A 89 17.35 4.56 -8.84
C TYR A 89 17.31 5.58 -7.71
N GLY A 90 18.49 6.02 -7.25
CA GLY A 90 18.62 7.07 -6.25
C GLY A 90 18.12 8.42 -6.75
N GLU A 91 18.40 8.74 -8.02
CA GLU A 91 17.88 9.94 -8.69
C GLU A 91 16.36 9.94 -8.74
N ARG A 92 15.74 8.87 -9.26
CA ARG A 92 14.27 8.74 -9.31
C ARG A 92 13.64 8.89 -7.93
N ARG A 93 14.19 8.24 -6.91
CA ARG A 93 13.70 8.33 -5.52
C ARG A 93 13.77 9.77 -4.99
N ARG A 94 14.89 10.46 -5.18
CA ARG A 94 15.06 11.86 -4.75
C ARG A 94 14.11 12.80 -5.48
N THR A 95 14.01 12.68 -6.81
CA THR A 95 13.10 13.50 -7.62
C THR A 95 11.66 13.33 -7.18
N CYS A 96 11.19 12.09 -6.99
CA CYS A 96 9.84 11.82 -6.50
C CYS A 96 9.60 12.40 -5.10
N GLY A 97 10.58 12.26 -4.18
CA GLY A 97 10.49 12.85 -2.84
C GLY A 97 10.38 14.37 -2.86
N TYR A 98 11.16 15.06 -3.71
CA TYR A 98 11.09 16.51 -3.85
C TYR A 98 9.77 16.97 -4.49
N GLN A 99 9.27 16.28 -5.51
CA GLN A 99 7.97 16.57 -6.11
C GLN A 99 6.82 16.41 -5.10
N LEU A 100 6.89 15.41 -4.22
CA LEU A 100 5.95 15.27 -3.13
C LEU A 100 6.01 16.47 -2.19
N TYR A 101 7.20 16.85 -1.73
CA TYR A 101 7.38 17.97 -0.81
C TYR A 101 6.93 19.30 -1.42
N ASP A 102 7.25 19.56 -2.68
CA ASP A 102 6.80 20.73 -3.41
C ASP A 102 5.27 20.79 -3.49
N ALA A 103 4.62 19.66 -3.83
CA ALA A 103 3.16 19.56 -3.92
C ALA A 103 2.43 19.81 -2.58
N VAL A 104 3.08 19.57 -1.44
CA VAL A 104 2.51 19.84 -0.10
C VAL A 104 3.12 21.07 0.58
N GLY A 105 3.89 21.88 -0.15
CA GLY A 105 4.46 23.14 0.36
C GLY A 105 5.61 23.00 1.36
N ILE A 106 6.26 21.84 1.42
CA ILE A 106 7.39 21.57 2.30
C ILE A 106 8.68 22.11 1.68
N LYS A 107 9.31 23.06 2.36
CA LYS A 107 10.60 23.63 1.94
C LYS A 107 11.71 22.59 2.05
N LYS A 108 12.62 22.59 1.08
CA LYS A 108 13.82 21.74 1.10
C LYS A 108 14.62 22.01 2.39
N GLY A 109 14.88 20.96 3.17
CA GLY A 109 15.61 21.04 4.44
C GLY A 109 14.73 21.18 5.67
N ASP A 110 13.41 21.38 5.53
CA ASP A 110 12.47 21.39 6.65
C ASP A 110 12.24 19.97 7.18
N ARG A 111 13.06 19.59 8.16
CA ARG A 111 13.02 18.25 8.76
C ARG A 111 11.71 18.01 9.50
N THR A 112 11.18 19.00 10.21
CA THR A 112 9.94 18.88 10.98
C THR A 112 8.75 18.63 10.08
N ALA A 113 8.58 19.43 9.03
CA ALA A 113 7.47 19.26 8.09
C ALA A 113 7.60 17.96 7.29
N SER A 114 8.82 17.59 6.87
CA SER A 114 9.06 16.31 6.18
C SER A 114 8.75 15.10 7.05
N LEU A 115 9.07 15.16 8.34
CA LEU A 115 8.72 14.11 9.31
C LEU A 115 7.21 14.03 9.52
N ALA A 116 6.53 15.17 9.67
CA ALA A 116 5.07 15.20 9.79
C ALA A 116 4.39 14.57 8.56
N GLN A 117 4.82 14.93 7.35
CA GLN A 117 4.32 14.33 6.11
C GLN A 117 4.61 12.84 5.99
N MET A 118 5.77 12.38 6.48
CA MET A 118 6.08 10.95 6.55
C MET A 118 5.09 10.22 7.48
N MET A 119 4.79 10.81 8.64
CA MET A 119 3.89 10.23 9.63
C MET A 119 2.44 10.10 9.14
N GLU A 120 2.03 10.85 8.11
CA GLU A 120 0.72 10.67 7.46
C GLU A 120 0.52 9.27 6.84
N ASN A 121 1.60 8.53 6.56
CA ASN A 121 1.48 7.12 6.17
C ASN A 121 0.74 6.31 7.24
N TYR A 122 1.06 6.55 8.51
CA TYR A 122 0.48 5.84 9.65
C TYR A 122 -0.90 6.39 10.03
N ARG A 123 -1.28 7.55 9.48
CA ARG A 123 -2.66 8.05 9.46
C ARG A 123 -3.46 7.57 8.25
N LEU A 124 -2.91 6.65 7.45
CA LEU A 124 -3.51 6.13 6.21
C LEU A 124 -3.91 7.26 5.24
N PHE A 125 -3.29 8.43 5.35
CA PHE A 125 -3.67 9.65 4.63
C PHE A 125 -5.17 10.01 4.73
N GLY A 126 -5.85 9.60 5.80
CA GLY A 126 -7.28 9.81 5.97
C GLY A 126 -8.18 8.68 5.43
N ALA A 127 -7.65 7.67 4.74
CA ALA A 127 -8.44 6.66 4.03
C ALA A 127 -9.41 5.85 4.91
N PRO A 128 -10.70 5.72 4.55
CA PRO A 128 -11.71 5.03 5.37
C PRO A 128 -11.59 3.49 5.35
N HIS A 129 -10.62 2.97 4.60
CA HIS A 129 -10.27 1.57 4.47
C HIS A 129 -8.75 1.41 4.40
N VAL A 130 -8.26 0.25 4.82
CA VAL A 130 -6.90 -0.23 4.51
C VAL A 130 -6.98 -1.72 4.20
N ALA A 131 -6.18 -2.18 3.24
CA ALA A 131 -6.12 -3.57 2.80
C ALA A 131 -4.72 -4.12 3.06
N ILE A 132 -4.52 -4.82 4.18
CA ILE A 132 -3.24 -5.48 4.46
C ILE A 132 -3.07 -6.65 3.51
N VAL A 133 -1.96 -6.65 2.77
CA VAL A 133 -1.63 -7.69 1.78
C VAL A 133 -0.54 -8.59 2.32
N THR A 134 -0.81 -9.89 2.35
CA THR A 134 0.17 -10.89 2.79
C THR A 134 0.38 -11.98 1.76
N SER A 135 1.48 -12.71 1.87
CA SER A 135 1.73 -13.96 1.15
C SER A 135 2.34 -15.01 2.08
N PRO A 136 2.15 -16.32 1.83
CA PRO A 136 2.86 -17.37 2.55
C PRO A 136 4.38 -17.16 2.52
N SER A 137 5.04 -17.27 3.68
CA SER A 137 6.48 -17.08 3.81
C SER A 137 7.28 -18.17 3.08
N GLU A 138 6.74 -19.38 2.99
CA GLU A 138 7.34 -20.52 2.27
C GLU A 138 7.54 -20.25 0.76
N LEU A 139 6.72 -19.38 0.17
CA LEU A 139 6.82 -19.02 -1.25
C LEU A 139 7.89 -17.96 -1.51
N GLY A 140 8.43 -17.34 -0.45
CA GLY A 140 9.52 -16.37 -0.49
C GLY A 140 9.34 -15.29 -1.57
N THR A 141 10.41 -15.04 -2.32
CA THR A 141 10.45 -14.04 -3.39
C THR A 141 9.41 -14.27 -4.49
N TYR A 142 9.07 -15.53 -4.79
CA TYR A 142 8.05 -15.84 -5.81
C TYR A 142 6.65 -15.47 -5.34
N GLY A 143 6.33 -15.72 -4.07
CA GLY A 143 5.08 -15.26 -3.44
C GLY A 143 4.93 -13.74 -3.49
N ALA A 144 6.02 -13.02 -3.19
CA ALA A 144 6.05 -11.56 -3.25
C ALA A 144 5.92 -11.02 -4.69
N MET A 145 6.63 -11.64 -5.66
CA MET A 145 6.57 -11.27 -7.07
C MET A 145 5.16 -11.40 -7.63
N ASP A 146 4.52 -12.56 -7.44
CA ASP A 146 3.15 -12.81 -7.91
C ASP A 146 2.15 -11.86 -7.25
N THR A 147 2.33 -11.58 -5.96
CA THR A 147 1.47 -10.64 -5.23
C THR A 147 1.66 -9.18 -5.71
N GLY A 148 2.84 -8.82 -6.23
CA GLY A 148 3.06 -7.51 -6.86
C GLY A 148 2.16 -7.29 -8.09
N GLY A 149 1.92 -8.34 -8.88
CA GLY A 149 0.93 -8.33 -9.97
C GLY A 149 -0.49 -8.07 -9.45
N PHE A 150 -0.87 -8.75 -8.37
CA PHE A 150 -2.17 -8.57 -7.72
C PHE A 150 -2.36 -7.14 -7.20
N VAL A 151 -1.37 -6.56 -6.52
CA VAL A 151 -1.42 -5.17 -6.01
C VAL A 151 -1.64 -4.18 -7.14
N THR A 152 -0.98 -4.38 -8.29
CA THR A 152 -1.17 -3.54 -9.48
C THR A 152 -2.60 -3.64 -10.01
N ALA A 153 -3.11 -4.86 -10.18
CA ALA A 153 -4.48 -5.07 -10.67
C ALA A 153 -5.54 -4.59 -9.68
N PHE A 154 -5.30 -4.70 -8.37
CA PHE A 154 -6.17 -4.13 -7.33
C PHE A 154 -6.28 -2.61 -7.47
N CYS A 155 -5.15 -1.92 -7.65
CA CYS A 155 -5.14 -0.46 -7.83
C CYS A 155 -5.84 -0.03 -9.13
N LEU A 156 -5.62 -0.75 -10.24
CA LEU A 156 -6.29 -0.45 -11.51
C LEU A 156 -7.79 -0.74 -11.46
N ALA A 157 -8.19 -1.84 -10.81
CA ALA A 157 -9.59 -2.15 -10.60
C ALA A 157 -10.27 -1.10 -9.70
N ALA A 158 -9.61 -0.66 -8.61
CA ALA A 158 -10.10 0.44 -7.79
C ALA A 158 -10.26 1.72 -8.61
N GLN A 159 -9.25 2.09 -9.41
CA GLN A 159 -9.30 3.24 -10.31
C GLN A 159 -10.47 3.16 -11.30
N ALA A 160 -10.77 1.97 -11.84
CA ALA A 160 -11.90 1.75 -12.74
C ALA A 160 -13.27 1.96 -12.08
N TYR A 161 -13.36 1.81 -10.76
CA TYR A 161 -14.55 2.15 -9.96
C TYR A 161 -14.51 3.59 -9.41
N GLY A 162 -13.53 4.42 -9.81
CA GLY A 162 -13.37 5.78 -9.32
C GLY A 162 -12.82 5.87 -7.89
N ILE A 163 -12.20 4.79 -7.39
CA ILE A 163 -11.65 4.70 -6.04
C ILE A 163 -10.13 4.87 -6.10
N ALA A 164 -9.65 5.91 -5.45
CA ALA A 164 -8.22 6.16 -5.32
C ALA A 164 -7.57 5.13 -4.38
N SER A 165 -6.27 4.86 -4.58
CA SER A 165 -5.49 3.96 -3.73
C SER A 165 -4.04 4.43 -3.58
N ILE A 166 -3.34 3.86 -2.61
CA ILE A 166 -1.90 4.04 -2.43
C ILE A 166 -1.30 2.76 -1.83
N PRO A 167 -0.40 2.04 -2.53
CA PRO A 167 0.37 0.96 -1.92
C PRO A 167 1.41 1.53 -0.96
N GLN A 168 1.45 1.03 0.29
CA GLN A 168 2.31 1.56 1.34
C GLN A 168 3.26 0.50 1.92
N ALA A 169 4.55 0.64 1.64
CA ALA A 169 5.60 -0.11 2.35
C ALA A 169 5.77 0.34 3.81
N ALA A 170 5.36 1.58 4.14
CA ALA A 170 5.46 2.12 5.50
C ALA A 170 4.65 1.31 6.52
N ILE A 171 3.51 0.74 6.12
CA ILE A 171 2.68 -0.06 7.02
C ILE A 171 3.31 -1.46 7.21
N ALA A 172 3.84 -2.06 6.14
CA ALA A 172 4.61 -3.30 6.22
C ALA A 172 5.91 -3.15 7.03
N ALA A 173 6.49 -1.95 7.09
CA ALA A 173 7.61 -1.64 7.97
C ALA A 173 7.29 -1.87 9.46
N GLN A 174 6.01 -1.90 9.84
CA GLN A 174 5.54 -2.14 11.19
C GLN A 174 4.99 -3.58 11.35
N ALA A 175 5.55 -4.56 10.62
CA ALA A 175 5.04 -5.92 10.55
C ALA A 175 4.77 -6.58 11.92
N PRO A 176 5.65 -6.50 12.94
CA PRO A 176 5.36 -7.06 14.27
C PRO A 176 4.09 -6.50 14.90
N PHE A 177 3.87 -5.19 14.78
CA PHE A 177 2.66 -4.55 15.27
C PHE A 177 1.43 -4.99 14.47
N VAL A 178 1.49 -4.91 13.13
CA VAL A 178 0.37 -5.28 12.24
C VAL A 178 -0.03 -6.74 12.45
N ARG A 179 0.97 -7.62 12.59
CA ARG A 179 0.80 -9.04 12.89
C ARG A 179 0.08 -9.27 14.20
N THR A 180 0.55 -8.64 15.27
CA THR A 180 -0.06 -8.73 16.61
C THR A 180 -1.49 -8.19 16.60
N PHE A 181 -1.69 -7.02 16.01
CA PHE A 181 -2.98 -6.32 15.98
C PHE A 181 -4.06 -7.15 15.27
N PHE A 182 -3.74 -7.72 14.10
CA PHE A 182 -4.68 -8.49 13.30
C PHE A 182 -4.62 -10.00 13.53
N LYS A 183 -3.74 -10.48 14.41
CA LYS A 183 -3.48 -11.91 14.65
C LYS A 183 -3.12 -12.65 13.36
N ILE A 184 -2.26 -12.04 12.54
CA ILE A 184 -1.74 -12.66 11.32
C ILE A 184 -0.77 -13.76 11.74
N SER A 185 -0.90 -14.95 11.15
CA SER A 185 -0.03 -16.10 11.44
C SER A 185 1.41 -15.83 10.98
N ASP A 186 2.40 -16.38 11.69
CA ASP A 186 3.84 -16.22 11.42
C ASP A 186 4.27 -16.83 10.07
N ASP A 187 3.44 -17.70 9.48
CA ASP A 187 3.62 -18.25 8.13
C ASP A 187 3.24 -17.27 7.01
N GLN A 188 2.91 -16.01 7.34
CA GLN A 188 2.57 -14.97 6.37
C GLN A 188 3.55 -13.80 6.45
N ASN A 189 4.12 -13.42 5.31
CA ASN A 189 4.85 -12.16 5.14
C ASN A 189 3.85 -11.05 4.82
N ILE A 190 3.91 -9.94 5.57
CA ILE A 190 3.18 -8.70 5.32
C ILE A 190 3.98 -7.90 4.29
N LEU A 191 3.43 -7.78 3.07
CA LEU A 191 4.15 -7.23 1.93
C LEU A 191 3.92 -5.72 1.78
N CYS A 192 2.67 -5.29 1.92
CA CYS A 192 2.25 -3.90 1.87
C CYS A 192 0.84 -3.76 2.46
N ALA A 193 0.33 -2.53 2.42
CA ALA A 193 -1.07 -2.23 2.67
C ALA A 193 -1.59 -1.17 1.67
#